data_AF-A0A426VXT9-F1
#
_entry.id   AF-A0A426VXT9-F1
#
_cell.length_a   1.000
_cell.length_b   1.000
_cell.length_c   1.000
_cell.angle_alpha   90.00
_cell.angle_beta   90.00
_cell.angle_gamma   90.00
#
_symmetry.space_group_name_H-M   'P 1'
#
loop_
_entity.id
_entity.type
_entity.pdbx_description
1 polymer ?
#
loop_
_entity_poly.entity_id
_entity_poly.type
_entity_poly.pdbx_seq_one_letter_code
_entity_poly.pdbx_strand_id
1 'polypeptide(L)'
;MAYFKKTMITWLWLYLGSLTLLTAQSILKKYGIKEGMILYDISGGGQLTQETNLTIDGRGKLRFKEWGAVELIEENIEEVSSGAIKNIETIKKCEKHQKEQRLNVDFKIKKILERPMPKGDVVENITKGLVKQGQEKIAGMICDVWEGNGIRKCIYKGIPLLNEINVLGMHYRKKAVNVIFDINVSGDNCSIPNFPIEKIALFKTNLKTKSKKMPKEFSKVLKEVSEKVYKQLNKHNISEADLTEKQKRVWLQKLGQNIFEKQKKLLPQMLLSMQKARVCLQQAEEWIAANECLKDVAYLKRQFTKNKESNIEVWKGEEKRKILNTFDENISLLEVKMRCIRSAQNITDLSSCMK
;
A
#
# COMPACT_ATOMS: atom_id res chain seq x y z
N MET A 1 -61.29 -70.35 -4.08
CA MET A 1 -61.72 -70.20 -5.50
C MET A 1 -62.23 -68.77 -5.65
N ALA A 2 -61.40 -67.83 -6.08
CA ALA A 2 -61.17 -67.48 -7.49
C ALA A 2 -62.38 -66.76 -8.11
N TYR A 3 -62.28 -65.46 -8.39
CA TYR A 3 -62.36 -64.91 -9.75
C TYR A 3 -61.90 -63.45 -9.79
N PHE A 4 -60.86 -63.24 -10.60
CA PHE A 4 -60.26 -61.96 -10.99
C PHE A 4 -61.21 -61.15 -11.88
N LYS A 5 -61.25 -59.82 -11.71
CA LYS A 5 -61.65 -58.90 -12.79
C LYS A 5 -60.66 -57.72 -12.88
N LYS A 6 -59.91 -57.74 -13.98
CA LYS A 6 -59.10 -56.65 -14.54
C LYS A 6 -60.01 -55.51 -15.02
N THR A 7 -59.55 -54.27 -14.83
CA THR A 7 -59.60 -53.12 -15.78
C THR A 7 -58.94 -51.94 -15.05
N MET A 8 -57.66 -51.65 -15.26
CA MET A 8 -57.12 -50.76 -16.30
C MET A 8 -57.77 -49.36 -16.27
N ILE A 9 -57.32 -48.51 -15.34
CA ILE A 9 -57.38 -47.06 -15.50
C ILE A 9 -55.93 -46.55 -15.49
N THR A 10 -55.53 -46.25 -16.70
CA THR A 10 -54.29 -45.65 -17.19
C THR A 10 -54.01 -44.28 -16.55
N TRP A 11 -52.83 -44.14 -15.98
CA TRP A 11 -51.85 -43.10 -16.30
C TRP A 11 -52.42 -41.69 -16.56
N LEU A 12 -52.74 -40.96 -15.49
CA LEU A 12 -52.93 -39.51 -15.49
C LEU A 12 -52.65 -39.10 -14.03
N TRP A 13 -51.44 -38.72 -13.63
CA TRP A 13 -50.94 -37.34 -13.72
C TRP A 13 -49.45 -37.37 -13.35
N LEU A 14 -48.60 -37.49 -14.37
CA LEU A 14 -47.14 -37.44 -14.27
C LEU A 14 -46.69 -36.12 -14.93
N TYR A 15 -47.17 -34.98 -14.43
CA TYR A 15 -46.75 -33.64 -14.85
C TYR A 15 -46.86 -32.63 -13.68
N LEU A 16 -46.43 -33.02 -12.48
CA LEU A 16 -45.90 -32.01 -11.56
C LEU A 16 -44.52 -31.65 -12.08
N GLY A 17 -44.51 -30.60 -12.90
CA GLY A 17 -43.32 -29.97 -13.41
C GLY A 17 -42.36 -29.74 -12.26
N SER A 18 -41.21 -30.40 -12.35
CA SER A 18 -39.99 -29.96 -11.71
C SER A 18 -39.66 -28.57 -12.29
N LEU A 19 -40.32 -27.55 -11.73
CA LEU A 19 -39.85 -26.18 -11.75
C LEU A 19 -38.52 -26.21 -11.00
N THR A 20 -37.46 -26.57 -11.71
CA THR A 20 -36.12 -26.22 -11.32
C THR A 20 -36.11 -24.71 -11.34
N LEU A 21 -36.38 -24.12 -10.17
CA LEU A 21 -35.99 -22.76 -9.84
C LEU A 21 -34.46 -22.75 -9.96
N LEU A 22 -33.99 -22.56 -11.19
CA LEU A 22 -32.70 -21.96 -11.47
C LEU A 22 -32.78 -20.60 -10.79
N THR A 23 -32.38 -20.56 -9.52
CA THR A 23 -31.95 -19.33 -8.89
C THR A 23 -30.78 -18.87 -9.74
N ALA A 24 -31.08 -18.00 -10.71
CA ALA A 24 -30.07 -17.22 -11.39
C ALA A 24 -29.34 -16.49 -10.28
N GLN A 25 -28.19 -17.03 -9.89
CA GLN A 25 -27.32 -16.45 -8.89
C GLN A 25 -26.88 -15.12 -9.50
N SER A 26 -27.61 -14.06 -9.17
CA SER A 26 -27.46 -12.75 -9.79
C SER A 26 -26.00 -12.37 -9.62
N ILE A 27 -25.27 -12.34 -10.73
CA ILE A 27 -23.87 -11.92 -10.74
C ILE A 27 -23.85 -10.53 -10.10
N LEU A 28 -23.24 -10.42 -8.92
CA LEU A 28 -23.16 -9.15 -8.19
C LEU A 28 -22.38 -8.16 -9.07
N LYS A 29 -23.10 -7.24 -9.72
CA LYS A 29 -22.51 -6.22 -10.59
C LYS A 29 -21.85 -5.17 -9.72
N LYS A 30 -20.52 -5.18 -9.69
CA LYS A 30 -19.71 -4.18 -8.97
C LYS A 30 -19.70 -2.84 -9.69
N TYR A 31 -19.68 -2.88 -11.03
CA TYR A 31 -19.62 -1.70 -11.89
C TYR A 31 -20.82 -1.64 -12.83
N GLY A 32 -21.27 -0.42 -13.14
CA GLY A 32 -22.28 -0.17 -14.17
C GLY A 32 -21.73 -0.24 -15.60
N ILE A 33 -20.48 -0.65 -15.78
CA ILE A 33 -19.81 -0.86 -17.06
C ILE A 33 -19.34 -2.30 -17.13
N LYS A 34 -19.47 -2.94 -18.31
CA LYS A 34 -19.14 -4.35 -18.50
C LYS A 34 -17.63 -4.61 -18.37
N GLU A 35 -16.82 -3.83 -19.07
CA GLU A 35 -15.36 -3.99 -19.08
C GLU A 35 -14.65 -2.65 -19.30
N GLY A 36 -13.41 -2.57 -18.83
CA GLY A 36 -12.63 -1.35 -18.97
C GLY A 36 -11.27 -1.40 -18.31
N MET A 37 -10.50 -0.36 -18.59
CA MET A 37 -9.18 -0.09 -18.03
C MET A 37 -9.07 1.36 -17.59
N ILE A 38 -8.61 1.57 -16.36
CA ILE A 38 -8.33 2.88 -15.79
C ILE A 38 -6.85 2.96 -15.46
N LEU A 39 -6.20 4.03 -15.91
CA LEU A 39 -4.85 4.40 -15.48
C LEU A 39 -4.96 5.51 -14.44
N TYR A 40 -4.19 5.36 -13.36
CA TYR A 40 -4.14 6.29 -12.25
C TYR A 40 -2.77 6.90 -12.09
N ASP A 41 -2.77 8.17 -11.75
CA ASP A 41 -1.65 8.86 -11.11
C ASP A 41 -1.84 8.81 -9.58
N ILE A 42 -0.77 8.53 -8.85
CA ILE A 42 -0.77 8.42 -7.39
C ILE A 42 0.27 9.40 -6.86
N SER A 43 -0.18 10.36 -6.06
CA SER A 43 0.66 11.37 -5.46
C SER A 43 0.30 11.58 -3.99
N GLY A 44 1.24 11.98 -3.16
CA GLY A 44 0.95 12.30 -1.76
C GLY A 44 2.17 12.73 -0.98
N GLY A 45 1.99 12.92 0.31
CA GLY A 45 3.06 13.28 1.21
C GLY A 45 2.66 14.32 2.24
N GLY A 46 3.66 14.91 2.85
CA GLY A 46 3.52 15.96 3.86
C GLY A 46 4.67 15.94 4.85
N GLN A 47 4.62 16.85 5.82
CA GLN A 47 5.64 17.01 6.85
C GLN A 47 5.23 16.27 8.13
N LEU A 48 6.03 15.29 8.55
CA LEU A 48 5.81 14.54 9.80
C LEU A 48 6.44 15.22 11.00
N THR A 49 7.63 15.79 10.81
CA THR A 49 8.37 16.60 11.79
C THR A 49 9.11 17.71 11.06
N GLN A 50 9.72 18.65 11.77
CA GLN A 50 10.54 19.70 11.15
C GLN A 50 11.59 19.15 10.18
N GLU A 51 12.24 18.03 10.52
CA GLU A 51 13.28 17.43 9.68
C GLU A 51 12.76 16.31 8.77
N THR A 52 11.56 15.76 9.04
CA THR A 52 11.08 14.55 8.37
C THR A 52 9.91 14.85 7.44
N ASN A 53 10.11 14.66 6.13
CA ASN A 53 9.07 14.76 5.12
C ASN A 53 8.80 13.39 4.50
N LEU A 54 7.59 13.23 3.99
CA LEU A 54 7.20 12.08 3.17
C LEU A 54 6.72 12.58 1.82
N THR A 55 7.12 11.90 0.76
CA THR A 55 6.65 12.10 -0.60
C THR A 55 6.24 10.76 -1.16
N ILE A 56 5.12 10.74 -1.89
CA ILE A 56 4.58 9.56 -2.52
C ILE A 56 4.37 9.89 -3.99
N ASP A 57 4.91 9.05 -4.85
CA ASP A 57 4.73 9.12 -6.30
C ASP A 57 4.48 7.71 -6.82
N GLY A 58 3.64 7.56 -7.83
CA GLY A 58 3.31 6.23 -8.32
C GLY A 58 2.26 6.21 -9.41
N ARG A 59 2.09 5.02 -9.98
CA ARG A 59 1.10 4.76 -11.01
C ARG A 59 0.25 3.56 -10.62
N GLY A 60 -1.03 3.65 -10.96
CA GLY A 60 -1.99 2.58 -10.76
C GLY A 60 -2.65 2.17 -12.07
N LYS A 61 -3.12 0.93 -12.12
CA LYS A 61 -3.90 0.38 -13.22
C LYS A 61 -5.00 -0.51 -12.66
N LEU A 62 -6.23 -0.26 -13.08
CA LEU A 62 -7.36 -1.15 -12.84
C LEU A 62 -7.80 -1.69 -14.19
N ARG A 63 -7.84 -3.01 -14.34
CA ARG A 63 -8.55 -3.68 -15.44
C ARG A 63 -9.71 -4.46 -14.84
N PHE A 64 -10.85 -4.44 -15.50
CA PHE A 64 -11.99 -5.24 -15.07
C PHE A 64 -12.81 -5.71 -16.27
N LYS A 65 -13.53 -6.81 -16.07
CA LYS A 65 -14.52 -7.34 -17.01
C LYS A 65 -15.70 -7.93 -16.24
N GLU A 66 -16.74 -8.31 -16.97
CA GLU A 66 -17.94 -8.93 -16.40
C GLU A 66 -18.53 -8.08 -15.26
N TRP A 67 -18.66 -6.76 -15.47
CA TRP A 67 -19.16 -5.80 -14.49
C TRP A 67 -18.38 -5.79 -13.17
N GLY A 68 -17.08 -6.12 -13.23
CA GLY A 68 -16.19 -6.18 -12.07
C GLY A 68 -16.22 -7.51 -11.32
N ALA A 69 -16.86 -8.56 -11.86
CA ALA A 69 -16.74 -9.92 -11.32
C ALA A 69 -15.30 -10.47 -11.45
N VAL A 70 -14.55 -9.95 -12.42
CA VAL A 70 -13.10 -10.13 -12.52
C VAL A 70 -12.44 -8.77 -12.61
N GLU A 71 -11.47 -8.51 -11.72
CA GLU A 71 -10.62 -7.32 -11.80
C GLU A 71 -9.17 -7.62 -11.44
N LEU A 72 -8.28 -6.82 -12.00
CA LEU A 72 -6.85 -6.82 -11.71
C LEU A 72 -6.44 -5.38 -11.37
N ILE A 73 -5.95 -5.21 -10.14
CA ILE A 73 -5.42 -3.95 -9.62
C ILE A 73 -3.91 -4.07 -9.55
N GLU A 74 -3.21 -3.18 -10.24
CA GLU A 74 -1.76 -3.06 -10.21
C GLU A 74 -1.38 -1.66 -9.73
N GLU A 75 -0.49 -1.55 -8.75
CA GLU A 75 0.05 -0.27 -8.29
C GLU A 75 1.56 -0.41 -8.13
N ASN A 76 2.29 0.59 -8.60
CA ASN A 76 3.72 0.74 -8.37
C ASN A 76 3.94 2.12 -7.75
N ILE A 77 4.22 2.13 -6.46
CA ILE A 77 4.29 3.32 -5.62
C ILE A 77 5.70 3.41 -5.06
N GLU A 78 6.25 4.62 -5.04
CA GLU A 78 7.46 4.97 -4.35
C GLU A 78 7.14 5.90 -3.19
N GLU A 79 7.44 5.44 -1.98
CA GLU A 79 7.35 6.24 -0.76
C GLU A 79 8.77 6.69 -0.37
N VAL A 80 9.02 8.00 -0.47
CA VAL A 80 10.29 8.63 -0.11
C VAL A 80 10.10 9.36 1.21
N SER A 81 10.75 8.86 2.25
CA SER A 81 10.85 9.56 3.54
C SER A 81 12.20 10.26 3.61
N SER A 82 12.23 11.58 3.82
CA SER A 82 13.44 12.34 4.17
C SER A 82 13.44 12.61 5.67
N GLY A 83 14.62 12.85 6.25
CA GLY A 83 14.81 12.99 7.69
C GLY A 83 16.23 12.61 8.07
N ALA A 84 16.38 11.84 9.16
CA ALA A 84 17.65 11.29 9.61
C ALA A 84 18.44 10.60 8.49
N ILE A 85 17.74 9.75 7.74
CA ILE A 85 18.20 9.14 6.51
C ILE A 85 17.06 9.19 5.52
N LYS A 86 17.38 9.57 4.28
CA LYS A 86 16.46 9.39 3.15
C LYS A 86 16.18 7.90 2.98
N ASN A 87 14.94 7.46 3.00
CA ASN A 87 14.56 6.07 2.77
C ASN A 87 13.55 6.00 1.63
N ILE A 88 13.83 5.13 0.66
CA ILE A 88 13.01 4.93 -0.53
C ILE A 88 12.40 3.53 -0.44
N GLU A 89 11.08 3.45 -0.45
CA GLU A 89 10.35 2.18 -0.46
C GLU A 89 9.52 2.06 -1.73
N THR A 90 9.83 1.04 -2.53
CA THR A 90 9.00 0.67 -3.68
C THR A 90 7.98 -0.37 -3.25
N ILE A 91 6.71 -0.03 -3.40
CA ILE A 91 5.56 -0.87 -3.10
C ILE A 91 4.95 -1.31 -4.44
N LYS A 92 5.00 -2.61 -4.68
CA LYS A 92 4.30 -3.24 -5.80
C LYS A 92 3.08 -3.97 -5.28
N LYS A 93 1.90 -3.58 -5.76
CA LYS A 93 0.63 -4.24 -5.48
C LYS A 93 0.13 -4.90 -6.75
N CYS A 94 -0.26 -6.16 -6.64
CA CYS A 94 -0.96 -6.88 -7.70
C CYS A 94 -2.06 -7.71 -7.03
N GLU A 95 -3.30 -7.36 -7.28
CA GLU A 95 -4.47 -7.94 -6.64
C GLU A 95 -5.49 -8.33 -7.71
N LYS A 96 -5.88 -9.60 -7.73
CA LYS A 96 -6.90 -10.11 -8.63
C LYS A 96 -8.14 -10.49 -7.84
N HIS A 97 -9.30 -9.97 -8.24
CA HIS A 97 -10.58 -10.46 -7.73
C HIS A 97 -11.20 -11.31 -8.82
N GLN A 98 -11.72 -12.46 -8.44
CA GLN A 98 -12.43 -13.36 -9.34
C GLN A 98 -13.47 -14.13 -8.54
N LYS A 99 -14.75 -13.99 -8.93
CA LYS A 99 -15.88 -14.59 -8.20
C LYS A 99 -15.91 -14.10 -6.75
N GLU A 100 -15.88 -15.02 -5.77
CA GLU A 100 -15.88 -14.71 -4.33
C GLU A 100 -14.46 -14.71 -3.73
N GLN A 101 -13.42 -14.65 -4.56
CA GLN A 101 -12.04 -14.78 -4.12
C GLN A 101 -11.22 -13.53 -4.46
N ARG A 102 -10.34 -13.18 -3.53
CA ARG A 102 -9.29 -12.20 -3.70
C ARG A 102 -7.94 -12.90 -3.63
N LEU A 103 -7.13 -12.71 -4.65
CA LEU A 103 -5.75 -13.18 -4.78
C LEU A 103 -4.83 -11.97 -4.66
N ASN A 104 -3.96 -11.95 -3.65
CA ASN A 104 -2.99 -10.86 -3.46
C ASN A 104 -1.57 -11.39 -3.61
N VAL A 105 -0.80 -10.81 -4.53
CA VAL A 105 0.58 -11.22 -4.83
C VAL A 105 1.54 -10.58 -3.82
N ASP A 106 2.26 -11.41 -3.07
CA ASP A 106 3.39 -10.97 -2.25
C ASP A 106 4.69 -11.19 -3.04
N PHE A 107 5.24 -10.11 -3.60
CA PHE A 107 6.49 -10.13 -4.36
C PHE A 107 7.74 -10.37 -3.50
N LYS A 108 7.67 -10.18 -2.16
CA LYS A 108 8.82 -10.37 -1.26
C LYS A 108 9.04 -11.85 -0.98
N ILE A 109 7.96 -12.59 -0.72
CA ILE A 109 8.04 -14.05 -0.47
C ILE A 109 7.68 -14.89 -1.70
N LYS A 110 7.31 -14.24 -2.82
CA LYS A 110 6.88 -14.88 -4.08
C LYS A 110 5.74 -15.88 -3.85
N LYS A 111 4.67 -15.44 -3.18
CA LYS A 111 3.46 -16.23 -2.94
C LYS A 111 2.21 -15.44 -3.32
N ILE A 112 1.12 -16.15 -3.61
CA ILE A 112 -0.22 -15.56 -3.76
C ILE A 112 -1.04 -15.91 -2.53
N LEU A 113 -1.55 -14.89 -1.84
CA LEU A 113 -2.42 -15.05 -0.69
C LEU A 113 -3.88 -15.04 -1.16
N GLU A 114 -4.57 -16.17 -1.00
CA GLU A 114 -5.98 -16.31 -1.35
C GLU A 114 -6.87 -16.05 -0.12
N ARG A 115 -7.88 -15.19 -0.28
CA ARG A 115 -8.87 -14.85 0.75
C ARG A 115 -10.28 -14.75 0.16
N PRO A 116 -11.33 -15.14 0.89
CA PRO A 116 -12.69 -14.85 0.45
C PRO A 116 -12.94 -13.33 0.43
N MET A 117 -13.75 -12.88 -0.52
CA MET A 117 -14.21 -11.50 -0.58
C MET A 117 -15.22 -11.24 0.55
N PRO A 118 -15.18 -10.05 1.18
CA PRO A 118 -16.21 -9.67 2.13
C PRO A 118 -17.57 -9.58 1.43
N LYS A 119 -18.61 -10.11 2.07
CA LYS A 119 -20.00 -10.03 1.59
C LYS A 119 -20.55 -8.62 1.82
N GLY A 120 -21.34 -8.10 0.88
CA GLY A 120 -22.04 -6.82 1.00
C GLY A 120 -22.04 -5.99 -0.28
N ASP A 121 -22.85 -4.92 -0.31
CA ASP A 121 -22.91 -4.01 -1.44
C ASP A 121 -21.58 -3.24 -1.58
N VAL A 122 -21.02 -3.22 -2.80
CA VAL A 122 -19.72 -2.58 -3.02
C VAL A 122 -19.82 -1.06 -2.90
N VAL A 123 -20.88 -0.45 -3.41
CA VAL A 123 -21.09 1.01 -3.37
C VAL A 123 -21.24 1.45 -1.93
N GLU A 124 -22.07 0.77 -1.14
CA GLU A 124 -22.24 1.07 0.29
C GLU A 124 -20.90 0.96 1.04
N ASN A 125 -20.09 -0.06 0.73
CA ASN A 125 -18.78 -0.24 1.35
C ASN A 125 -17.78 0.86 0.98
N ILE A 126 -17.82 1.40 -0.25
CA ILE A 126 -16.91 2.47 -0.67
C ILE A 126 -17.38 3.86 -0.27
N THR A 127 -18.67 4.09 -0.08
CA THR A 127 -19.23 5.40 0.34
C THR A 127 -19.51 5.49 1.84
N LYS A 128 -19.28 4.41 2.60
CA LYS A 128 -19.49 4.38 4.05
C LYS A 128 -18.87 5.58 4.78
N GLY A 129 -19.72 6.36 5.45
CA GLY A 129 -19.32 7.54 6.22
C GLY A 129 -19.03 8.78 5.38
N LEU A 130 -19.40 8.77 4.09
CA LEU A 130 -19.29 9.91 3.17
C LEU A 130 -20.68 10.38 2.76
N VAL A 131 -20.79 11.67 2.44
CA VAL A 131 -22.01 12.32 1.96
C VAL A 131 -21.79 12.73 0.50
N LYS A 132 -22.79 12.48 -0.35
CA LYS A 132 -22.75 12.93 -1.74
C LYS A 132 -22.85 14.46 -1.79
N GLN A 133 -21.83 15.11 -2.34
CA GLN A 133 -21.73 16.58 -2.42
C GLN A 133 -22.10 17.14 -3.80
N GLY A 134 -22.03 16.32 -4.85
CA GLY A 134 -22.30 16.78 -6.21
C GLY A 134 -21.69 15.87 -7.27
N GLN A 135 -21.27 16.49 -8.38
CA GLN A 135 -20.63 15.81 -9.49
C GLN A 135 -19.39 16.56 -9.97
N GLU A 136 -18.41 15.83 -10.48
CA GLU A 136 -17.17 16.40 -11.02
C GLU A 136 -16.74 15.60 -12.27
N LYS A 137 -16.03 16.26 -13.19
CA LYS A 137 -15.47 15.62 -14.38
C LYS A 137 -14.02 15.19 -14.14
N ILE A 138 -13.76 13.88 -14.12
CA ILE A 138 -12.42 13.29 -13.98
C ILE A 138 -12.11 12.44 -15.21
N ALA A 139 -10.99 12.70 -15.88
CA ALA A 139 -10.56 11.99 -17.09
C ALA A 139 -11.68 11.84 -18.15
N GLY A 140 -12.46 12.91 -18.37
CA GLY A 140 -13.57 12.91 -19.33
C GLY A 140 -14.91 12.43 -18.79
N MET A 141 -14.94 11.77 -17.62
CA MET A 141 -16.12 11.14 -17.06
C MET A 141 -16.75 11.97 -15.94
N ILE A 142 -18.08 12.14 -15.96
CA ILE A 142 -18.83 12.81 -14.88
C ILE A 142 -19.10 11.79 -13.77
N CYS A 143 -18.49 11.96 -12.61
CA CYS A 143 -18.66 11.08 -11.46
C CYS A 143 -19.33 11.78 -10.29
N ASP A 144 -19.98 11.00 -9.42
CA ASP A 144 -20.58 11.51 -8.19
C ASP A 144 -19.48 11.73 -7.15
N VAL A 145 -19.44 12.92 -6.56
CA VAL A 145 -18.48 13.32 -5.53
C VAL A 145 -19.05 12.98 -4.15
N TRP A 146 -18.26 12.26 -3.36
CA TRP A 146 -18.56 11.83 -2.01
C TRP A 146 -17.47 12.31 -1.05
N GLU A 147 -17.86 13.01 0.01
CA GLU A 147 -16.91 13.63 0.95
C GLU A 147 -17.32 13.39 2.40
N GLY A 148 -16.31 13.24 3.25
CA GLY A 148 -16.49 13.09 4.69
C GLY A 148 -15.21 12.63 5.38
N ASN A 149 -14.99 13.08 6.61
CA ASN A 149 -13.86 12.65 7.44
C ASN A 149 -12.48 12.76 6.74
N GLY A 150 -12.25 13.88 6.04
CA GLY A 150 -11.00 14.14 5.29
C GLY A 150 -10.81 13.27 4.05
N ILE A 151 -11.82 12.49 3.68
CA ILE A 151 -11.81 11.63 2.50
C ILE A 151 -12.72 12.24 1.45
N ARG A 152 -12.23 12.29 0.21
CA ARG A 152 -12.98 12.74 -0.96
C ARG A 152 -12.85 11.70 -2.07
N LYS A 153 -13.96 11.28 -2.64
CA LYS A 153 -14.01 10.30 -3.72
C LYS A 153 -14.88 10.80 -4.85
N CYS A 154 -14.49 10.49 -6.08
CA CYS A 154 -15.35 10.68 -7.25
C CYS A 154 -15.60 9.32 -7.88
N ILE A 155 -16.86 8.86 -7.88
CA ILE A 155 -17.25 7.50 -8.25
C ILE A 155 -18.10 7.55 -9.52
N TYR A 156 -17.60 6.94 -10.60
CA TYR A 156 -18.33 6.79 -11.87
C TYR A 156 -18.89 5.38 -11.96
N LYS A 157 -20.22 5.21 -11.88
CA LYS A 157 -20.88 3.89 -12.03
C LYS A 157 -20.22 2.78 -11.18
N GLY A 158 -19.87 3.10 -9.93
CA GLY A 158 -19.18 2.19 -8.99
C GLY A 158 -17.65 2.18 -9.10
N ILE A 159 -17.06 2.79 -10.13
CA ILE A 159 -15.61 2.86 -10.35
C ILE A 159 -15.06 4.11 -9.67
N PRO A 160 -14.15 3.99 -8.68
CA PRO A 160 -13.50 5.16 -8.09
C PRO A 160 -12.51 5.77 -9.08
N LEU A 161 -12.82 6.96 -9.59
CA LEU A 161 -11.94 7.76 -10.46
C LEU A 161 -11.06 8.71 -9.65
N LEU A 162 -11.49 9.09 -8.45
CA LEU A 162 -10.70 9.88 -7.52
C LEU A 162 -10.80 9.27 -6.12
N ASN A 163 -9.69 9.22 -5.40
CA ASN A 163 -9.64 8.96 -3.98
C ASN A 163 -8.57 9.85 -3.34
N GLU A 164 -9.02 10.84 -2.59
CA GLU A 164 -8.22 11.81 -1.85
C GLU A 164 -8.41 11.59 -0.35
N ILE A 165 -7.32 11.68 0.40
CA ILE A 165 -7.30 11.61 1.86
C ILE A 165 -6.42 12.74 2.35
N ASN A 166 -6.96 13.62 3.18
CA ASN A 166 -6.28 14.75 3.79
C ASN A 166 -6.52 14.71 5.30
N VAL A 167 -5.44 14.72 6.08
CA VAL A 167 -5.50 14.82 7.54
C VAL A 167 -4.17 15.33 8.08
N LEU A 168 -4.19 16.35 8.92
CA LEU A 168 -2.99 16.88 9.61
C LEU A 168 -1.87 17.30 8.64
N GLY A 169 -2.24 17.97 7.54
CA GLY A 169 -1.30 18.38 6.49
C GLY A 169 -0.71 17.24 5.65
N MET A 170 -1.07 15.99 5.94
CA MET A 170 -0.72 14.83 5.13
C MET A 170 -1.80 14.61 4.08
N HIS A 171 -1.39 14.45 2.83
CA HIS A 171 -2.27 14.24 1.70
C HIS A 171 -1.93 12.96 0.94
N TYR A 172 -2.93 12.32 0.38
CA TYR A 172 -2.81 11.21 -0.55
C TYR A 172 -3.88 11.37 -1.63
N ARG A 173 -3.50 11.23 -2.89
CA ARG A 173 -4.39 11.34 -4.04
C ARG A 173 -4.11 10.21 -5.02
N LYS A 174 -5.15 9.47 -5.36
CA LYS A 174 -5.18 8.54 -6.50
C LYS A 174 -6.22 9.05 -7.49
N LYS A 175 -5.78 9.57 -8.62
CA LYS A 175 -6.64 10.23 -9.63
C LYS A 175 -6.52 9.51 -10.97
N ALA A 176 -7.66 9.19 -11.58
CA ALA A 176 -7.70 8.63 -12.92
C ALA A 176 -7.19 9.69 -13.92
N VAL A 177 -6.23 9.29 -14.74
CA VAL A 177 -5.66 10.11 -15.83
C VAL A 177 -6.14 9.65 -17.20
N ASN A 178 -6.52 8.38 -17.32
CA ASN A 178 -7.07 7.82 -18.55
C ASN A 178 -8.10 6.74 -18.20
N VAL A 179 -9.20 6.72 -18.95
CA VAL A 179 -10.31 5.78 -18.78
C VAL A 179 -10.69 5.26 -20.16
N ILE A 180 -10.66 3.94 -20.34
CA ILE A 180 -10.99 3.28 -21.59
C ILE A 180 -12.00 2.18 -21.29
N PHE A 181 -13.17 2.24 -21.91
CA PHE A 181 -14.21 1.20 -21.83
C PHE A 181 -14.28 0.41 -23.14
N ASP A 182 -15.01 -0.70 -23.12
CA ASP A 182 -15.27 -1.55 -24.30
C ASP A 182 -13.99 -2.04 -24.99
N ILE A 183 -12.94 -2.22 -24.20
CA ILE A 183 -11.71 -2.86 -24.65
C ILE A 183 -11.93 -4.37 -24.63
N ASN A 184 -11.58 -5.04 -25.74
CA ASN A 184 -11.52 -6.49 -25.77
C ASN A 184 -10.36 -6.95 -24.87
N VAL A 185 -10.64 -7.08 -23.56
CA VAL A 185 -9.65 -7.55 -22.60
C VAL A 185 -9.50 -9.06 -22.81
N SER A 186 -8.59 -9.45 -23.70
CA SER A 186 -8.23 -10.87 -23.84
C SER A 186 -7.88 -11.44 -22.47
N GLY A 187 -8.22 -12.72 -22.23
CA GLY A 187 -8.08 -13.36 -20.92
C GLY A 187 -6.67 -13.27 -20.32
N ASP A 188 -5.65 -13.19 -21.18
CA ASP A 188 -4.23 -13.13 -20.82
C ASP A 188 -3.83 -11.80 -20.17
N ASN A 189 -4.55 -10.71 -20.44
CA ASN A 189 -4.27 -9.37 -19.92
C ASN A 189 -4.70 -9.15 -18.46
N CYS A 190 -5.35 -10.16 -17.86
CA CYS A 190 -5.79 -10.19 -16.46
C CYS A 190 -5.13 -11.34 -15.67
N SER A 191 -3.86 -11.58 -15.94
CA SER A 191 -3.04 -12.60 -15.27
C SER A 191 -2.21 -11.99 -14.13
N ILE A 192 -2.00 -12.80 -13.09
CA ILE A 192 -1.03 -12.52 -12.01
C ILE A 192 0.20 -13.42 -12.23
N PRO A 193 1.37 -13.09 -11.66
CA PRO A 193 2.56 -13.93 -11.79
C PRO A 193 2.30 -15.37 -11.33
N ASN A 194 2.98 -16.34 -11.94
CA ASN A 194 2.87 -17.75 -11.55
C ASN A 194 3.68 -18.00 -10.27
N PHE A 195 3.04 -17.78 -9.11
CA PHE A 195 3.59 -18.06 -7.78
C PHE A 195 2.73 -19.11 -7.05
N PRO A 196 3.30 -19.83 -6.08
CA PRO A 196 2.52 -20.77 -5.25
C PRO A 196 1.40 -20.04 -4.49
N ILE A 197 0.20 -20.62 -4.53
CA ILE A 197 -1.00 -20.10 -3.84
C ILE A 197 -1.04 -20.65 -2.42
N GLU A 198 -1.20 -19.75 -1.45
CA GLU A 198 -1.41 -20.05 -0.04
C GLU A 198 -2.82 -19.61 0.37
N LYS A 199 -3.66 -20.59 0.68
CA LYS A 199 -5.02 -20.36 1.17
C LYS A 199 -4.99 -19.95 2.63
N ILE A 200 -5.33 -18.69 2.90
CA ILE A 200 -5.53 -18.25 4.27
C ILE A 200 -6.96 -18.60 4.66
N ALA A 201 -7.15 -19.81 5.20
CA ALA A 201 -8.43 -20.20 5.77
C ALA A 201 -8.75 -19.28 6.96
N LEU A 202 -9.93 -18.64 6.92
CA LEU A 202 -10.54 -17.99 8.07
C LEU A 202 -10.95 -19.06 9.09
N PHE A 203 -10.00 -19.76 9.71
CA PHE A 203 -10.34 -20.56 10.87
C PHE A 203 -10.95 -19.63 11.91
N LYS A 204 -12.20 -19.93 12.31
CA LYS A 204 -12.95 -19.36 13.44
C LYS A 204 -12.22 -19.64 14.77
N THR A 205 -10.96 -19.25 14.89
CA THR A 205 -10.34 -19.11 16.19
C THR A 205 -10.52 -17.64 16.56
N ASN A 206 -11.03 -17.40 17.77
CA ASN A 206 -10.98 -16.11 18.45
C ASN A 206 -9.54 -15.61 18.70
N LEU A 207 -8.59 -15.98 17.84
CA LEU A 207 -7.38 -15.22 17.62
C LEU A 207 -7.85 -13.91 16.98
N LYS A 208 -8.23 -12.97 17.85
CA LYS A 208 -7.86 -11.57 17.63
C LYS A 208 -6.38 -11.65 17.28
N THR A 209 -6.06 -11.63 15.99
CA THR A 209 -4.72 -11.34 15.52
C THR A 209 -4.51 -9.91 15.97
N LYS A 210 -4.12 -9.78 17.25
CA LYS A 210 -3.47 -8.62 17.83
C LYS A 210 -2.09 -8.49 17.19
N SER A 211 -1.95 -8.74 15.88
CA SER A 211 -0.86 -8.16 15.12
C SER A 211 -1.19 -6.67 15.06
N LYS A 212 -0.83 -6.00 16.16
CA LYS A 212 -0.88 -4.56 16.39
C LYS A 212 0.02 -3.78 15.40
N LYS A 213 0.53 -4.48 14.38
CA LYS A 213 1.44 -3.95 13.38
C LYS A 213 0.57 -3.25 12.34
N MET A 214 0.68 -1.92 12.32
CA MET A 214 -0.03 -1.11 11.34
C MET A 214 0.30 -1.57 9.91
N PRO A 215 -0.62 -1.35 8.95
CA PRO A 215 -0.33 -1.58 7.54
C PRO A 215 1.00 -0.92 7.16
N LYS A 216 1.78 -1.58 6.30
CA LYS A 216 3.04 -0.99 5.82
C LYS A 216 2.81 0.18 4.85
N GLU A 217 1.79 0.08 4.01
CA GLU A 217 1.42 1.09 3.01
C GLU A 217 0.88 2.36 3.66
N PHE A 218 1.45 3.52 3.33
CA PHE A 218 1.07 4.78 3.94
C PHE A 218 -0.40 5.14 3.70
N SER A 219 -0.94 4.88 2.51
CA SER A 219 -2.35 5.18 2.20
C SER A 219 -3.34 4.49 3.13
N LYS A 220 -3.02 3.27 3.59
CA LYS A 220 -3.82 2.53 4.58
C LYS A 220 -3.69 3.13 5.97
N VAL A 221 -2.45 3.47 6.38
CA VAL A 221 -2.19 4.13 7.66
C VAL A 221 -2.89 5.48 7.73
N LEU A 222 -2.78 6.28 6.66
CA LEU A 222 -3.42 7.59 6.56
C LEU A 222 -4.94 7.47 6.65
N LYS A 223 -5.55 6.51 5.96
CA LYS A 223 -6.99 6.24 6.07
C LYS A 223 -7.41 5.91 7.51
N GLU A 224 -6.71 4.97 8.16
CA GLU A 224 -7.01 4.57 9.54
C GLU A 224 -6.83 5.72 10.54
N VAL A 225 -5.83 6.59 10.32
CA VAL A 225 -5.61 7.78 11.14
C VAL A 225 -6.71 8.81 10.87
N SER A 226 -7.07 9.06 9.61
CA SER A 226 -8.15 9.98 9.24
C SER A 226 -9.45 9.60 9.93
N GLU A 227 -9.87 8.34 9.82
CA GLU A 227 -11.10 7.85 10.49
C GLU A 227 -11.08 8.09 12.00
N LYS A 228 -9.93 7.87 12.66
CA LYS A 228 -9.79 8.07 14.11
C LYS A 228 -9.74 9.55 14.51
N VAL A 229 -9.02 10.37 13.76
CA VAL A 229 -8.92 11.83 13.96
C VAL A 229 -10.31 12.44 13.84
N TYR A 230 -10.99 12.22 12.71
CA TYR A 230 -12.32 12.81 12.49
C TYR A 230 -13.39 12.26 13.45
N LYS A 231 -13.29 10.99 13.88
CA LYS A 231 -14.14 10.48 14.95
C LYS A 231 -13.93 11.25 16.26
N GLN A 232 -12.70 11.62 16.59
CA GLN A 232 -12.40 12.44 17.77
C GLN A 232 -12.91 13.88 17.59
N LEU A 233 -12.66 14.48 16.43
CA LEU A 233 -13.13 15.83 16.09
C LEU A 233 -14.65 15.94 16.21
N ASN A 234 -15.38 15.02 15.59
CA ASN A 234 -16.85 14.98 15.65
C ASN A 234 -17.37 14.73 17.07
N LYS A 235 -16.70 13.88 17.87
CA LYS A 235 -17.08 13.63 19.26
C LYS A 235 -16.99 14.88 20.14
N HIS A 236 -16.02 15.75 19.86
CA HIS A 236 -15.79 16.97 20.62
C HIS A 236 -16.33 18.23 19.94
N ASN A 237 -16.95 18.09 18.77
CA ASN A 237 -17.44 19.20 17.93
C ASN A 237 -16.39 20.29 17.68
N ILE A 238 -15.17 19.86 17.34
CA ILE A 238 -14.04 20.74 17.03
C ILE A 238 -13.51 20.47 15.62
N SER A 239 -12.81 21.43 15.04
CA SER A 239 -12.11 21.30 13.76
C SER A 239 -10.65 20.85 13.95
N GLU A 240 -9.98 20.50 12.84
CA GLU A 240 -8.55 20.18 12.88
C GLU A 240 -7.69 21.37 13.36
N ALA A 241 -8.11 22.60 13.07
CA ALA A 241 -7.42 23.82 13.49
C ALA A 241 -7.42 24.00 15.01
N ASP A 242 -8.45 23.49 15.69
CA ASP A 242 -8.62 23.56 17.15
C ASP A 242 -7.77 22.52 17.89
N LEU A 243 -7.12 21.59 17.18
CA LEU A 243 -6.22 20.62 17.80
C LEU A 243 -4.99 21.32 18.36
N THR A 244 -4.70 21.06 19.64
CA THR A 244 -3.45 21.49 20.25
C THR A 244 -2.24 20.83 19.56
N GLU A 245 -1.09 21.49 19.59
CA GLU A 245 0.16 20.93 19.05
C GLU A 245 0.52 19.57 19.68
N LYS A 246 0.18 19.35 20.95
CA LYS A 246 0.35 18.06 21.62
C LYS A 246 -0.52 16.97 20.99
N GLN A 247 -1.79 17.27 20.67
CA GLN A 247 -2.69 16.32 20.01
C GLN A 247 -2.24 16.03 18.57
N LYS A 248 -1.85 17.05 17.81
CA LYS A 248 -1.32 16.88 16.45
C LYS A 248 -0.09 15.96 16.45
N ARG A 249 0.86 16.18 17.37
CA ARG A 249 2.05 15.31 17.53
C ARG A 249 1.70 13.84 17.76
N VAL A 250 0.72 13.52 18.60
CA VAL A 250 0.32 12.13 18.86
C VAL A 250 -0.16 11.43 17.57
N TRP A 251 -0.85 12.15 16.69
CA TRP A 251 -1.31 11.60 15.43
C TRP A 251 -0.21 11.52 14.38
N LEU A 252 0.64 12.55 14.26
CA LEU A 252 1.82 12.53 13.38
C LEU A 252 2.80 11.40 13.76
N GLN A 253 2.97 11.11 15.06
CA GLN A 253 3.75 9.98 15.52
C GLN A 253 3.18 8.64 15.04
N LYS A 254 1.85 8.48 15.03
CA LYS A 254 1.21 7.28 14.47
C LYS A 254 1.44 7.17 12.97
N LEU A 255 1.35 8.27 12.23
CA LEU A 255 1.63 8.30 10.79
C LEU A 255 3.09 7.95 10.48
N GLY A 256 4.03 8.44 11.31
CA GLY A 256 5.46 8.21 11.16
C GLY A 256 6.00 6.91 11.79
N GLN A 257 5.17 6.09 12.45
CA GLN A 257 5.66 4.92 13.21
C GLN A 257 6.45 3.94 12.32
N ASN A 258 5.96 3.65 11.11
CA ASN A 258 6.65 2.72 10.21
C ASN A 258 8.02 3.26 9.77
N ILE A 259 8.11 4.57 9.53
CA ILE A 259 9.38 5.24 9.17
C ILE A 259 10.33 5.18 10.37
N PHE A 260 9.85 5.47 11.57
CA PHE A 260 10.63 5.39 12.81
C PHE A 260 11.21 4.00 13.05
N GLU A 261 10.38 2.94 13.03
CA GLU A 261 10.83 1.56 13.24
C GLU A 261 11.90 1.14 12.22
N LYS A 262 11.74 1.57 10.97
CA LYS A 262 12.67 1.27 9.90
C LYS A 262 14.00 2.01 10.10
N GLN A 263 13.97 3.31 10.36
CA GLN A 263 15.18 4.11 10.60
C GLN A 263 15.91 3.65 11.86
N LYS A 264 15.19 3.29 12.92
CA LYS A 264 15.78 2.78 14.18
C LYS A 264 16.59 1.49 13.98
N LYS A 265 16.21 0.66 13.00
CA LYS A 265 16.98 -0.52 12.59
C LYS A 265 18.13 -0.17 11.63
N LEU A 266 17.89 0.70 10.66
CA LEU A 266 18.80 0.98 9.57
C LEU A 266 19.99 1.86 9.97
N LEU A 267 19.79 2.85 10.85
CA LEU A 267 20.86 3.74 11.33
C LEU A 267 22.03 2.98 11.98
N PRO A 268 21.80 2.07 12.97
CA PRO A 268 22.88 1.26 13.53
C PRO A 268 23.56 0.33 12.51
N GLN A 269 22.79 -0.24 11.58
CA GLN A 269 23.33 -1.11 10.54
C GLN A 269 24.25 -0.33 9.58
N MET A 270 23.86 0.90 9.23
CA MET A 270 24.67 1.80 8.42
C MET A 270 25.98 2.14 9.12
N LEU A 271 25.93 2.49 10.42
CA LEU A 271 27.15 2.77 11.19
C LEU A 271 28.12 1.58 11.18
N LEU A 272 27.63 0.39 11.53
CA LEU A 272 28.45 -0.82 11.57
C LEU A 272 29.05 -1.14 10.20
N SER A 273 28.28 -0.97 9.13
CA SER A 273 28.75 -1.18 7.76
C SER A 273 29.84 -0.18 7.38
N MET A 274 29.69 1.09 7.74
CA MET A 274 30.71 2.12 7.50
C MET A 274 32.01 1.83 8.26
N GLN A 275 31.93 1.44 9.54
CA GLN A 275 33.10 1.07 10.34
C GLN A 275 33.86 -0.11 9.73
N LYS A 276 33.15 -1.16 9.31
CA LYS A 276 33.75 -2.33 8.63
C LYS A 276 34.41 -1.94 7.32
N ALA A 277 33.71 -1.16 6.49
CA ALA A 277 34.24 -0.68 5.22
C ALA A 277 35.50 0.15 5.44
N ARG A 278 35.52 1.03 6.45
CA ARG A 278 36.68 1.88 6.77
C ARG A 278 37.94 1.09 7.13
N VAL A 279 37.80 0.02 7.91
CA VAL A 279 38.93 -0.88 8.26
C VAL A 279 39.42 -1.62 7.00
N CYS A 280 38.50 -2.16 6.21
CA CYS A 280 38.83 -2.86 4.96
C CYS A 280 39.54 -1.95 3.95
N LEU A 281 39.04 -0.73 3.73
CA LEU A 281 39.62 0.25 2.81
C LEU A 281 41.05 0.61 3.20
N GLN A 282 41.36 0.69 4.50
CA GLN A 282 42.72 1.01 4.94
C GLN A 282 43.75 -0.01 4.44
N GLN A 283 43.36 -1.28 4.43
CA GLN A 283 44.19 -2.41 4.00
C GLN A 283 44.16 -2.65 2.48
N ALA A 284 43.18 -2.10 1.75
CA ALA A 284 43.10 -2.25 0.32
C ALA A 284 44.25 -1.55 -0.41
N GLU A 285 44.98 -2.30 -1.23
CA GLU A 285 46.12 -1.85 -2.03
C GLU A 285 45.67 -1.27 -3.39
N GLU A 286 44.57 -1.77 -3.95
CA GLU A 286 44.06 -1.41 -5.27
C GLU A 286 42.56 -1.10 -5.26
N TRP A 287 42.10 -0.46 -6.34
CA TRP A 287 40.72 0.02 -6.45
C TRP A 287 39.67 -1.10 -6.51
N ILE A 288 40.03 -2.28 -7.02
CA ILE A 288 39.16 -3.46 -7.06
C ILE A 288 38.85 -3.92 -5.63
N ALA A 289 39.88 -4.15 -4.82
CA ALA A 289 39.75 -4.50 -3.41
C ALA A 289 39.01 -3.40 -2.62
N ALA A 290 39.25 -2.13 -2.94
CA ALA A 290 38.53 -1.02 -2.31
C ALA A 290 37.02 -1.04 -2.61
N ASN A 291 36.61 -1.37 -3.85
CA ASN A 291 35.20 -1.51 -4.20
C ASN A 291 34.53 -2.71 -3.51
N GLU A 292 35.26 -3.81 -3.31
CA GLU A 292 34.78 -4.94 -2.51
C GLU A 292 34.45 -4.53 -1.07
N CYS A 293 35.29 -3.69 -0.45
CA CYS A 293 35.04 -3.15 0.89
C CYS A 293 33.76 -2.32 1.01
N LEU A 294 33.26 -1.78 -0.10
CA LEU A 294 32.09 -0.91 -0.15
C LEU A 294 30.77 -1.66 -0.39
N LYS A 295 30.77 -2.97 -0.66
CA LYS A 295 29.56 -3.72 -1.04
C LYS A 295 28.40 -3.56 -0.05
N ASP A 296 28.65 -3.69 1.24
CA ASP A 296 27.60 -3.58 2.27
C ASP A 296 27.08 -2.14 2.38
N VAL A 297 27.99 -1.16 2.32
CA VAL A 297 27.65 0.27 2.37
C VAL A 297 26.83 0.65 1.14
N ALA A 298 27.24 0.18 -0.04
CA ALA A 298 26.53 0.38 -1.30
C ALA A 298 25.15 -0.28 -1.26
N TYR A 299 25.04 -1.50 -0.75
CA TYR A 299 23.78 -2.20 -0.57
C TYR A 299 22.82 -1.42 0.34
N LEU A 300 23.30 -0.91 1.48
CA LEU A 300 22.49 -0.09 2.38
C LEU A 300 22.15 1.26 1.73
N LYS A 301 23.10 1.92 1.07
CA LYS A 301 22.91 3.20 0.36
C LYS A 301 21.88 3.11 -0.76
N ARG A 302 21.77 1.97 -1.45
CA ARG A 302 20.70 1.68 -2.43
C ARG A 302 19.30 1.65 -1.80
N GLN A 303 19.17 1.38 -0.50
CA GLN A 303 17.88 1.49 0.21
C GLN A 303 17.49 2.96 0.49
N PHE A 304 18.45 3.88 0.36
CA PHE A 304 18.29 5.28 0.75
C PHE A 304 18.31 6.25 -0.44
N THR A 305 18.97 5.87 -1.53
CA THR A 305 19.21 6.74 -2.68
C THR A 305 18.98 5.99 -4.00
N LYS A 306 18.47 6.71 -5.01
CA LYS A 306 18.37 6.19 -6.39
C LYS A 306 19.70 6.26 -7.16
N ASN A 307 20.73 6.83 -6.55
CA ASN A 307 22.00 7.05 -7.25
C ASN A 307 22.68 5.72 -7.53
N LYS A 308 23.23 5.61 -8.75
CA LYS A 308 24.11 4.52 -9.15
C LYS A 308 25.33 4.49 -8.23
N GLU A 309 25.92 3.31 -8.10
CA GLU A 309 27.10 3.09 -7.26
C GLU A 309 28.21 4.09 -7.59
N SER A 310 28.72 4.74 -6.55
CA SER A 310 29.99 5.42 -6.61
C SER A 310 31.08 4.36 -6.58
N ASN A 311 31.47 3.87 -7.75
CA ASN A 311 32.63 3.01 -7.88
C ASN A 311 33.89 3.86 -7.70
N ILE A 312 34.84 3.36 -6.93
CA ILE A 312 36.18 3.93 -6.81
C ILE A 312 36.92 3.57 -8.09
N GLU A 313 37.29 4.57 -8.90
CA GLU A 313 38.10 4.37 -10.12
C GLU A 313 39.61 4.59 -9.84
N VAL A 314 39.94 5.36 -8.80
CA VAL A 314 41.32 5.67 -8.40
C VAL A 314 41.48 5.44 -6.90
N TRP A 315 42.42 4.55 -6.52
CA TRP A 315 42.69 4.20 -5.12
C TRP A 315 44.15 4.39 -4.73
N LYS A 316 44.63 5.64 -4.78
CA LYS A 316 46.01 6.00 -4.39
C LYS A 316 46.12 7.46 -3.98
N GLY A 317 47.22 7.80 -3.30
CA GLY A 317 47.59 9.18 -2.99
C GLY A 317 46.49 9.96 -2.24
N GLU A 318 46.19 11.15 -2.74
CA GLU A 318 45.22 12.07 -2.14
C GLU A 318 43.78 11.55 -2.19
N GLU A 319 43.38 10.87 -3.27
CA GLU A 319 42.00 10.36 -3.42
C GLU A 319 41.68 9.29 -2.37
N LYS A 320 42.63 8.38 -2.12
CA LYS A 320 42.50 7.39 -1.02
C LYS A 320 42.31 8.10 0.32
N ARG A 321 43.12 9.13 0.60
CA ARG A 321 43.03 9.90 1.86
C ARG A 321 41.68 10.61 2.00
N LYS A 322 41.20 11.23 0.92
CA LYS A 322 39.91 11.94 0.88
C LYS A 322 38.74 11.01 1.18
N ILE A 323 38.72 9.82 0.58
CA ILE A 323 37.67 8.82 0.84
C ILE A 323 37.72 8.33 2.28
N LEU A 324 38.91 8.01 2.81
CA LEU A 324 39.06 7.57 4.20
C LEU A 324 38.62 8.63 5.20
N ASN A 325 39.03 9.89 4.99
CA ASN A 325 38.59 11.03 5.82
C ASN A 325 37.07 11.21 5.77
N THR A 326 36.47 11.08 4.58
CA THR A 326 35.00 11.14 4.43
C THR A 326 34.30 10.05 5.25
N PHE A 327 34.86 8.85 5.31
CA PHE A 327 34.33 7.78 6.18
C PHE A 327 34.49 8.12 7.66
N ASP A 328 35.65 8.61 8.07
CA ASP A 328 35.93 8.97 9.48
C ASP A 328 34.98 10.08 9.97
N GLU A 329 34.76 11.10 9.16
CA GLU A 329 33.80 12.19 9.43
C GLU A 329 32.37 11.66 9.57
N ASN A 330 31.90 10.84 8.63
CA ASN A 330 30.54 10.29 8.65
C ASN A 330 30.31 9.30 9.80
N ILE A 331 31.32 8.48 10.12
CA ILE A 331 31.28 7.54 11.25
C ILE A 331 31.19 8.35 12.56
N SER A 332 32.09 9.32 12.75
CA SER A 332 32.12 10.15 13.96
C SER A 332 30.79 10.89 14.17
N LEU A 333 30.27 11.52 13.11
CA LEU A 333 28.97 12.20 13.15
C LEU A 333 27.83 11.28 13.59
N LEU A 334 27.79 10.05 13.06
CA LEU A 334 26.74 9.10 13.38
C LEU A 334 26.91 8.48 14.77
N GLU A 335 28.14 8.17 15.18
CA GLU A 335 28.47 7.63 16.51
C GLU A 335 28.01 8.54 17.64
N VAL A 336 28.30 9.84 17.56
CA VAL A 336 27.89 10.83 18.55
C VAL A 336 26.36 10.85 18.72
N LYS A 337 25.62 10.63 17.62
CA LYS A 337 24.15 10.60 17.60
C LYS A 337 23.55 9.24 18.04
N MET A 338 24.32 8.15 18.06
CA MET A 338 23.80 6.80 18.35
C MET A 338 23.16 6.67 19.72
N ARG A 339 23.70 7.34 20.75
CA ARG A 339 23.11 7.29 22.09
C ARG A 339 21.67 7.81 22.07
N CYS A 340 21.46 8.97 21.43
CA CYS A 340 20.13 9.56 21.26
C CYS A 340 19.23 8.67 20.40
N ILE A 341 19.72 8.23 19.24
CA ILE A 341 18.96 7.38 18.29
C ILE A 341 18.47 6.08 18.94
N ARG A 342 19.30 5.43 19.77
CA ARG A 342 18.92 4.21 20.50
C ARG A 342 17.82 4.49 21.54
N SER A 343 17.89 5.63 22.22
CA SER A 343 16.90 6.05 23.23
C SER A 343 15.60 6.61 22.66
N ALA A 344 15.58 7.07 21.40
CA ALA A 344 14.40 7.65 20.76
C ALA A 344 13.21 6.69 20.78
N GLN A 345 12.02 7.15 21.14
CA GLN A 345 10.82 6.32 21.27
C GLN A 345 9.83 6.48 20.12
N ASN A 346 9.97 7.56 19.34
CA ASN A 346 9.09 7.90 18.23
C ASN A 346 9.84 8.73 17.17
N ILE A 347 9.15 9.04 16.06
CA ILE A 347 9.74 9.79 14.93
C ILE A 347 10.19 11.20 15.31
N THR A 348 9.52 11.85 16.27
CA THR A 348 9.88 13.20 16.75
C THR A 348 11.17 13.19 17.54
N ASP A 349 11.32 12.23 18.47
CA ASP A 349 12.58 12.05 19.21
C ASP A 349 13.73 11.76 18.24
N LEU A 350 13.51 10.84 17.30
CA LEU A 350 14.53 10.46 16.32
C LEU A 350 14.93 11.65 15.43
N SER A 351 13.95 12.42 14.97
CA SER A 351 14.19 13.66 14.21
C SER A 351 14.98 14.68 15.04
N SER A 352 14.79 14.73 16.35
CA SER A 352 15.47 15.68 17.24
C SER A 352 16.92 15.28 17.49
N CYS A 353 17.24 13.98 17.47
CA CYS A 353 18.61 13.47 17.53
C CYS A 353 19.48 13.85 16.33
N MET A 354 18.85 14.30 15.23
CA MET A 354 19.54 14.57 13.97
C MET A 354 19.86 16.04 13.75
N LYS A 355 19.27 16.93 14.55
CA LYS A 355 19.76 18.30 14.73
C LYS A 355 21.17 18.23 15.34
#